data_AF-A0A946WYK6-F1
#
_entry.id   AF-A0A946WYK6-F1
#
_cell.length_a   1.000
_cell.length_b   1.000
_cell.length_c   1.000
_cell.angle_alpha   90.00
_cell.angle_beta   90.00
_cell.angle_gamma   90.00
#
_symmetry.space_group_name_H-M   'P 1'
#
loop_
_entity.id
_entity.type
_entity.pdbx_description
1 polymer ?
#
loop_
_entity_poly.entity_id
_entity_poly.type
_entity_poly.pdbx_seq_one_letter_code
_entity_poly.pdbx_strand_id
1 'polypeptide(L)'
;ASLALAESLASIGAGLFIDHSKYKVVGQEINANHLRAATTGVVTGVAKPIFLGKRSQVWEIKIYKSEDNFTDRDLCCIARMTALRIEGN
;
A
#
# COMPACT_ATOMS: atom_id res chain seq x y z
N ALA A 1 4.37 -8.26 9.78
CA ALA A 1 4.22 -6.81 10.00
C ALA A 1 4.19 -6.02 8.70
N SER A 2 5.21 -6.10 7.84
CA SER A 2 5.31 -5.26 6.62
C SER A 2 4.10 -5.37 5.68
N LEU A 3 3.56 -6.57 5.48
CA LEU A 3 2.40 -6.78 4.60
C LEU A 3 1.13 -6.11 5.13
N ALA A 4 0.87 -6.20 6.44
CA ALA A 4 -0.27 -5.56 7.08
C ALA A 4 -0.18 -4.02 7.00
N LEU A 5 1.02 -3.46 7.18
CA LEU A 5 1.25 -2.02 6.97
C LEU A 5 1.03 -1.63 5.50
N ALA A 6 1.53 -2.43 4.56
CA ALA A 6 1.35 -2.17 3.13
C ALA A 6 -0.12 -2.21 2.71
N GLU A 7 -0.86 -3.24 3.13
CA GLU A 7 -2.30 -3.36 2.90
C GLU A 7 -3.07 -2.19 3.52
N SER A 8 -2.72 -1.77 4.74
CA SER A 8 -3.34 -0.62 5.40
C SER A 8 -3.14 0.66 4.61
N LEU A 9 -1.90 0.97 4.21
CA LEU A 9 -1.59 2.19 3.46
C LEU A 9 -2.27 2.21 2.09
N ALA A 10 -2.25 1.10 1.36
CA ALA A 10 -2.90 1.02 0.06
C ALA A 10 -4.43 1.02 0.17
N SER A 11 -5.01 0.45 1.23
CA SER A 11 -6.45 0.52 1.49
C SER A 11 -6.91 1.94 1.84
N ILE A 12 -6.12 2.67 2.65
CA ILE A 12 -6.34 4.09 2.95
C ILE A 12 -6.28 4.91 1.65
N GLY A 13 -5.22 4.74 0.86
CA GLY A 13 -5.08 5.42 -0.42
C GLY A 13 -6.24 5.12 -1.37
N ALA A 14 -6.66 3.87 -1.46
CA ALA A 14 -7.76 3.45 -2.32
C ALA A 14 -9.11 4.01 -1.86
N GLY A 15 -9.35 4.09 -0.55
CA GLY A 15 -10.54 4.70 0.04
C GLY A 15 -10.61 6.20 -0.25
N LEU A 16 -9.50 6.92 -0.06
CA LEU A 16 -9.42 8.36 -0.33
C LEU A 16 -9.67 8.72 -1.81
N PHE A 17 -9.54 7.76 -2.74
CA PHE A 17 -9.77 7.97 -4.17
C PHE A 17 -11.21 7.68 -4.64
N ILE A 18 -12.14 7.34 -3.74
CA ILE A 18 -13.53 7.01 -4.10
C ILE A 18 -14.57 7.89 -3.42
N ASP A 19 -15.74 7.98 -4.05
CA ASP A 19 -16.95 8.53 -3.43
C ASP A 19 -17.55 7.47 -2.50
N HIS A 20 -17.34 7.64 -1.19
CA HIS A 20 -17.82 6.71 -0.16
C HIS A 20 -19.35 6.66 -0.03
N SER A 21 -20.10 7.60 -0.62
CA SER A 21 -21.57 7.53 -0.66
C SER A 21 -22.09 6.53 -1.69
N LYS A 22 -21.24 6.13 -2.64
CA LYS A 22 -21.61 5.24 -3.77
C LYS A 22 -20.81 3.97 -3.81
N TYR A 23 -19.60 3.97 -3.26
CA TYR A 23 -18.64 2.91 -3.46
C TYR A 23 -17.93 2.52 -2.17
N LYS A 24 -17.42 1.29 -2.15
CA LYS A 24 -16.46 0.78 -1.18
C LYS A 24 -15.26 0.21 -1.93
N VAL A 25 -14.13 0.08 -1.25
CA VAL A 25 -12.94 -0.57 -1.78
C VAL A 25 -12.60 -1.80 -0.95
N VAL A 26 -12.17 -2.86 -1.63
CA VAL A 26 -11.67 -4.09 -1.01
C VAL A 26 -10.34 -4.49 -1.64
N GLY A 27 -9.45 -5.08 -0.85
CA GLY A 27 -8.24 -5.71 -1.38
C GLY A 27 -8.60 -6.92 -2.23
N GLN A 28 -8.05 -7.00 -3.44
CA GLN A 28 -8.22 -8.15 -4.33
C GLN A 28 -6.99 -9.05 -4.30
N GLU A 29 -5.80 -8.46 -4.33
CA GLU A 29 -4.53 -9.18 -4.34
C GLU A 29 -3.44 -8.29 -3.73
N ILE A 30 -2.52 -8.91 -3.01
CA ILE A 30 -1.30 -8.27 -2.56
C ILE A 30 -0.13 -9.26 -2.69
N ASN A 31 1.00 -8.77 -3.18
CA ASN A 31 2.28 -9.48 -3.14
C ASN A 31 3.35 -8.56 -2.55
N ALA A 32 4.41 -9.17 -2.02
CA ALA A 32 5.57 -8.43 -1.56
C ALA A 32 6.85 -9.24 -1.62
N ASN A 33 7.97 -8.51 -1.63
CA ASN A 33 9.29 -9.03 -1.41
C ASN A 33 9.89 -8.39 -0.16
N HIS A 34 10.36 -9.24 0.76
CA HIS A 34 11.13 -8.83 1.93
C HIS A 34 12.60 -8.78 1.54
N LEU A 35 13.14 -7.57 1.41
CA LEU A 35 14.50 -7.34 0.90
C LEU A 35 15.52 -7.33 2.03
N ARG A 36 15.17 -6.71 3.17
CA ARG A 36 16.06 -6.55 4.32
C ARG A 36 15.27 -6.65 5.61
N ALA A 37 15.90 -7.15 6.67
CA ALA A 37 15.29 -7.22 7.99
C ALA A 37 15.17 -5.82 8.62
N ALA A 38 14.03 -5.54 9.24
CA ALA A 38 13.80 -4.38 10.09
C ALA A 38 13.39 -4.91 11.48
N THR A 39 14.40 -5.26 12.29
CA THR A 39 14.21 -5.97 13.56
C THR A 39 14.02 -5.04 14.75
N THR A 40 14.41 -3.77 14.64
CA THR A 40 14.30 -2.74 15.67
C THR A 40 13.96 -1.39 15.04
N GLY A 41 13.46 -0.46 15.86
CA GLY A 41 13.13 0.90 15.43
C GLY A 41 11.77 1.02 14.72
N VAL A 42 11.56 2.18 14.09
CA VAL A 42 10.35 2.53 13.34
C VAL A 42 10.58 2.29 11.85
N VAL A 43 9.52 1.91 11.13
CA VAL A 43 9.52 1.82 9.67
C VAL A 43 8.55 2.84 9.08
N THR A 44 8.89 3.38 7.93
CA THR A 44 8.03 4.31 7.17
C THR A 44 7.59 3.65 5.88
N GLY A 45 6.28 3.55 5.69
CA GLY A 45 5.68 3.06 4.46
C GLY A 45 5.16 4.20 3.59
N VAL A 46 5.41 4.12 2.29
CA VAL A 46 4.90 5.08 1.29
C VAL A 46 4.10 4.30 0.26
N ALA A 47 2.79 4.57 0.17
CA ALA A 47 1.92 4.04 -0.86
C ALA A 47 1.78 5.06 -2.00
N LYS A 48 2.04 4.64 -3.24
CA LYS A 48 1.89 5.45 -4.45
C LYS A 48 0.97 4.72 -5.44
N PRO A 49 0.00 5.42 -6.03
CA PRO A 49 -0.83 4.80 -7.05
C PRO A 49 0.00 4.57 -8.33
N ILE A 50 -0.04 3.36 -8.86
CA ILE A 50 0.48 3.01 -10.20
C ILE A 50 -0.63 3.23 -11.25
N PHE A 51 -1.87 2.85 -10.91
CA PHE A 51 -3.02 2.96 -11.79
C PHE A 51 -4.29 3.22 -11.00
N LEU A 52 -5.11 4.18 -11.46
CA LEU A 52 -6.34 4.61 -10.80
C LEU A 52 -7.54 4.50 -11.75
N GLY A 53 -7.97 3.27 -12.01
CA GLY A 53 -9.08 2.97 -12.92
C GLY A 53 -10.45 3.07 -12.26
N LYS A 54 -11.50 3.03 -13.11
CA LYS A 54 -12.91 3.05 -12.67
C LYS A 54 -13.32 1.82 -11.86
N ARG A 55 -12.67 0.67 -12.05
CA ARG A 55 -13.01 -0.58 -11.33
C ARG A 55 -11.88 -1.02 -10.40
N SER A 56 -10.65 -1.01 -10.88
CA SER A 56 -9.48 -1.44 -10.12
C SER A 56 -8.48 -0.31 -9.93
N GLN A 57 -7.78 -0.34 -8.81
CA GLN A 57 -6.63 0.51 -8.52
C GLN A 57 -5.42 -0.38 -8.24
N VAL A 58 -4.24 0.05 -8.65
CA VAL A 58 -2.97 -0.65 -8.38
C VAL A 58 -2.06 0.29 -7.64
N TRP A 59 -1.51 -0.16 -6.52
CA TRP A 59 -0.69 0.62 -5.61
C TRP A 59 0.68 -0.03 -5.42
N GLU A 60 1.75 0.74 -5.57
CA GLU A 60 3.09 0.39 -5.10
C GLU A 60 3.20 0.82 -3.63
N ILE A 61 3.70 -0.06 -2.78
CA ILE A 61 4.08 0.31 -1.43
C ILE A 61 5.56 0.00 -1.23
N LYS A 62 6.32 1.00 -0.77
CA LYS A 62 7.70 0.84 -0.35
C LYS A 62 7.80 1.13 1.14
N ILE A 63 8.43 0.23 1.89
CA ILE A 63 8.64 0.35 3.32
C ILE A 63 10.14 0.47 3.58
N TYR A 64 10.51 1.51 4.31
CA TYR A 64 11.88 1.87 4.63
C TYR A 64 12.11 1.77 6.14
N LYS A 65 13.31 1.38 6.55
CA LYS A 65 13.77 1.39 7.96
C LYS A 65 14.37 2.73 8.37
N SER A 66 13.79 3.82 7.88
CA SER A 66 14.18 5.20 8.17
C SER A 66 12.95 6.10 8.13
N GLU A 67 12.93 7.12 8.98
CA GLU A 67 11.85 8.10 9.04
C GLU A 67 11.92 9.12 7.88
N ASP A 68 13.13 9.48 7.44
CA ASP A 68 13.40 10.59 6.53
C ASP A 68 14.27 10.22 5.30
N ASN A 69 14.91 9.05 5.30
CA ASN A 69 15.80 8.61 4.22
C ASN A 69 15.18 7.48 3.37
N PHE A 70 14.75 7.81 2.14
CA PHE A 70 14.07 6.88 1.23
C PHE A 70 15.01 6.38 0.11
N THR A 71 16.04 5.63 0.49
CA THR A 71 17.02 5.05 -0.46
C THR A 71 16.88 3.53 -0.56
N ASP A 72 17.48 2.93 -1.59
CA ASP A 72 17.54 1.46 -1.71
C ASP A 72 18.14 0.80 -0.47
N ARG A 73 19.16 1.40 0.16
CA ARG A 73 19.81 0.83 1.35
C ARG A 73 18.86 0.66 2.53
N ASP A 74 17.87 1.53 2.62
CA ASP A 74 16.86 1.55 3.68
C ASP A 74 15.57 0.84 3.29
N LEU A 75 15.41 0.47 2.02
CA LEU A 75 14.25 -0.29 1.55
C LEU A 75 14.28 -1.70 2.14
N CYS A 76 13.28 -2.02 2.97
CA CYS A 76 13.16 -3.32 3.64
C CYS A 76 12.09 -4.20 3.00
N CYS A 77 11.04 -3.59 2.44
CA CYS A 77 9.98 -4.32 1.76
C CYS A 77 9.40 -3.49 0.62
N ILE A 78 9.12 -4.15 -0.50
CA ILE A 78 8.30 -3.60 -1.58
C ILE A 78 7.08 -4.50 -1.74
N ALA A 79 5.92 -3.89 -1.92
CA ALA A 79 4.67 -4.59 -2.14
C ALA A 79 3.89 -3.94 -3.29
N ARG A 80 3.04 -4.74 -3.93
CA ARG A 80 2.01 -4.25 -4.85
C ARG A 80 0.67 -4.76 -4.38
N MET A 81 -0.31 -3.86 -4.27
CA MET A 81 -1.70 -4.21 -3.95
C MET A 81 -2.62 -3.80 -5.09
N THR A 82 -3.55 -4.69 -5.43
CA THR A 82 -4.69 -4.39 -6.29
C THR A 82 -5.93 -4.19 -5.42
N ALA A 83 -6.55 -3.01 -5.48
CA ALA A 83 -7.84 -2.73 -4.86
C ALA A 83 -8.95 -2.79 -5.90
N LEU A 84 -10.11 -3.29 -5.49
CA LEU A 84 -11.32 -3.31 -6.30
C LEU A 84 -12.36 -2.36 -5.70
N ARG A 85 -12.90 -1.49 -6.54
CA ARG A 85 -14.07 -0.68 -6.24
C ARG A 85 -15.32 -1.53 -6.46
N ILE A 86 -16.20 -1.54 -5.46
CA ILE A 86 -17.51 -2.19 -5.49
C ILE A 86 -18.58 -1.15 -5.13
N GLU A 87 -19.83 -1.40 -5.51
CA GLU A 87 -20.95 -0.55 -5.10
C GLU A 87 -21.12 -0.59 -3.57
N GLY A 88 -21.39 0.57 -2.98
CA GLY A 88 -21.73 0.69 -1.57
C GLY A 88 -23.22 0.43 -1.38
N ASN A 89 -23.57 -0.50 -0.48
CA ASN A 89 -24.95 -0.64 0.01
C ASN A 89 -25.50 0.67 0.56
#